data_AF-A0A935BKV4-F1
#
_entry.id   AF-A0A935BKV4-F1
#
_cell.length_a   1.000
_cell.length_b   1.000
_cell.length_c   1.000
_cell.angle_alpha   90.00
_cell.angle_beta   90.00
_cell.angle_gamma   90.00
#
_symmetry.space_group_name_H-M   'P 1'
#
loop_
_entity.id
_entity.type
_entity.pdbx_description
1 polymer ?
#
loop_
_entity_poly.entity_id
_entity_poly.type
_entity_poly.pdbx_seq_one_letter_code
_entity_poly.pdbx_strand_id
1 'polypeptide(L)'
;MIPSFPTKTFPNHYTVATGLYPQNHGIVDNYIYDFGEIFSMSKRKEVEDPRWWWGEPIWVTAEKQGQIAASYFFVGSETTIAGEAPTHWRNYNGKVPNIMRVDKVLGYLDLPRRKAPDDVFDVFFDHR
;
A
#
# COMPACT_ATOMS: atom_id res chain seq x y z
N MET A 1 -5.53 8.93 17.20
CA MET A 1 -6.10 7.97 16.23
C MET A 1 -6.33 6.66 16.97
N ILE A 2 -7.47 6.00 16.76
CA ILE A 2 -7.78 4.68 17.34
C ILE A 2 -7.72 3.66 16.20
N PRO A 3 -6.93 2.57 16.34
CA PRO A 3 -6.87 1.53 15.31
C PRO A 3 -8.17 0.74 15.22
N SER A 4 -8.47 0.22 14.03
CA SER A 4 -9.48 -0.82 13.84
C SER A 4 -9.03 -2.13 14.50
N PHE A 5 -9.99 -2.91 14.99
CA PHE A 5 -9.72 -4.26 15.45
C PHE A 5 -9.61 -5.23 14.25
N PRO A 6 -8.64 -6.17 14.24
CA PRO A 6 -7.55 -6.32 15.21
C PRO A 6 -6.44 -5.29 15.00
N THR A 7 -5.73 -4.92 16.06
CA THR A 7 -4.64 -3.92 16.04
C THR A 7 -3.35 -4.51 15.43
N LYS A 8 -3.43 -4.89 14.16
CA LYS A 8 -2.36 -5.52 13.37
C LYS A 8 -1.96 -4.63 12.20
N THR A 9 -0.73 -4.82 11.72
CA THR A 9 -0.11 -4.01 10.66
C THR A 9 -0.98 -3.93 9.41
N PHE A 10 -1.20 -5.04 8.71
CA PHE A 10 -1.85 -5.02 7.40
C PHE A 10 -3.30 -4.52 7.46
N PRO A 11 -4.15 -4.99 8.39
CA PRO A 11 -5.52 -4.48 8.51
C PRO A 11 -5.58 -2.97 8.73
N ASN A 12 -4.75 -2.43 9.63
CA ASN A 12 -4.82 -1.01 9.97
C ASN A 12 -4.20 -0.10 8.90
N HIS A 13 -3.10 -0.50 8.26
CA HIS A 13 -2.52 0.30 7.18
C HIS A 13 -3.50 0.38 6.00
N TYR A 14 -4.15 -0.73 5.67
CA TYR A 14 -5.11 -0.73 4.58
C TYR A 14 -6.43 -0.04 4.94
N THR A 15 -6.86 -0.07 6.22
CA THR A 15 -7.92 0.82 6.73
C THR A 15 -7.56 2.30 6.53
N VAL A 16 -6.31 2.72 6.81
CA VAL A 16 -5.87 4.11 6.59
C VAL A 16 -5.93 4.47 5.10
N ALA A 17 -5.53 3.57 4.21
CA ALA A 17 -5.54 3.84 2.78
C ALA A 17 -6.94 3.91 2.16
N THR A 18 -7.91 3.14 2.70
CA THR A 18 -9.24 2.96 2.09
C THR A 18 -10.37 3.67 2.84
N GLY A 19 -10.18 4.00 4.11
CA GLY A 19 -11.25 4.45 5.01
C GLY A 19 -12.26 3.36 5.39
N LEU A 20 -12.01 2.09 5.03
CA LEU A 20 -12.91 0.97 5.27
C LEU A 20 -12.51 0.19 6.52
N TYR A 21 -13.47 -0.46 7.18
CA TYR A 21 -13.18 -1.45 8.21
C TYR A 21 -12.55 -2.72 7.61
N PRO A 22 -11.76 -3.49 8.38
CA PRO A 22 -11.11 -4.71 7.90
C PRO A 22 -11.99 -5.70 7.16
N GLN A 23 -13.20 -5.93 7.67
CA GLN A 23 -14.19 -6.82 7.05
C GLN A 23 -14.70 -6.33 5.68
N ASN A 24 -14.61 -5.03 5.40
CA ASN A 24 -15.08 -4.42 4.15
C ASN A 24 -13.97 -4.34 3.10
N HIS A 25 -12.70 -4.33 3.51
CA HIS A 25 -11.55 -4.24 2.60
C HIS A 25 -10.78 -5.56 2.45
N GLY A 26 -11.29 -6.66 3.01
CA GLY A 26 -10.77 -8.04 2.84
C GLY A 26 -9.60 -8.41 3.76
N ILE A 27 -8.71 -7.46 4.04
CA ILE A 27 -7.54 -7.69 4.92
C ILE A 27 -7.91 -7.66 6.41
N VAL A 28 -8.40 -8.78 6.94
CA VAL A 28 -8.87 -8.90 8.34
C VAL A 28 -7.78 -9.24 9.36
N ASP A 29 -6.66 -9.83 8.93
CA ASP A 29 -5.49 -10.13 9.76
C ASP A 29 -4.21 -10.16 8.90
N ASN A 30 -3.04 -10.26 9.53
CA ASN A 30 -1.76 -10.53 8.87
C ASN A 30 -1.63 -11.99 8.39
N TYR A 31 -2.57 -12.85 8.78
CA TYR A 31 -2.65 -14.27 8.40
C TYR A 31 -4.12 -14.65 8.18
N ILE A 32 -4.49 -14.99 6.95
CA ILE A 32 -5.88 -15.28 6.56
C ILE A 32 -5.90 -16.59 5.77
N TYR A 33 -6.89 -17.44 6.00
CA TYR A 33 -7.16 -18.60 5.16
C TYR A 33 -8.46 -18.38 4.38
N ASP A 34 -8.35 -18.32 3.05
CA ASP A 34 -9.46 -18.15 2.12
C ASP A 34 -9.04 -18.58 0.70
N PHE A 35 -9.98 -18.79 -0.22
CA PHE A 35 -9.71 -19.20 -1.61
C PHE A 35 -8.86 -20.47 -1.75
N GLY A 36 -8.90 -21.36 -0.75
CA GLY A 36 -8.05 -22.55 -0.67
C GLY A 36 -6.56 -22.27 -0.42
N GLU A 37 -6.21 -21.05 -0.01
CA GLU A 37 -4.84 -20.58 0.19
C GLU A 37 -4.68 -19.82 1.51
N ILE A 38 -3.43 -19.70 1.95
CA ILE A 38 -3.06 -18.89 3.12
C ILE A 38 -2.47 -17.58 2.63
N PHE A 39 -3.09 -16.46 2.95
CA PHE A 39 -2.47 -15.13 2.91
C PHE A 39 -1.57 -14.95 4.14
N SER A 40 -0.35 -14.46 3.94
CA SER A 40 0.48 -13.95 5.03
C SER A 40 1.39 -12.84 4.56
N MET A 41 1.76 -11.93 5.47
CA MET A 41 2.67 -10.81 5.15
C MET A 41 3.99 -11.24 4.48
N SER A 42 4.46 -12.47 4.76
CA SER A 42 5.69 -13.01 4.19
C SER A 42 5.48 -13.77 2.88
N LYS A 43 4.24 -14.15 2.52
CA LYS A 43 3.94 -14.91 1.31
C LYS A 43 3.65 -13.95 0.16
N ARG A 44 4.72 -13.46 -0.46
CA ARG A 44 4.71 -12.46 -1.56
C ARG A 44 3.68 -12.72 -2.65
N LYS A 45 3.58 -13.97 -3.11
CA LYS A 45 2.60 -14.37 -4.12
C LYS A 45 1.17 -13.97 -3.76
N GLU A 46 0.80 -14.04 -2.47
CA GLU A 46 -0.54 -13.68 -2.01
C GLU A 46 -0.67 -12.19 -1.69
N VAL A 47 0.40 -11.55 -1.21
CA VAL A 47 0.43 -10.09 -1.03
C VAL A 47 0.27 -9.38 -2.37
N GLU A 48 0.82 -9.93 -3.45
CA GLU A 48 0.74 -9.38 -4.80
C GLU A 48 -0.55 -9.79 -5.55
N ASP A 49 -1.36 -10.70 -5.00
CA ASP A 49 -2.59 -11.16 -5.65
C ASP A 49 -3.76 -10.21 -5.31
N PRO A 50 -4.34 -9.52 -6.31
CA PRO A 50 -5.39 -8.51 -6.09
C PRO A 50 -6.68 -9.08 -5.51
N ARG A 51 -6.89 -10.40 -5.52
CA ARG A 51 -8.09 -11.03 -4.95
C ARG A 51 -8.29 -10.74 -3.46
N TRP A 52 -7.21 -10.46 -2.73
CA TRP A 52 -7.23 -10.16 -1.30
C TRP A 52 -7.55 -8.70 -0.97
N TRP A 53 -7.38 -7.80 -1.95
CA TRP A 53 -7.36 -6.35 -1.74
C TRP A 53 -8.65 -5.73 -2.28
N TRP A 54 -9.63 -5.55 -1.41
CA TRP A 54 -10.92 -4.96 -1.79
C TRP A 54 -10.95 -3.47 -1.50
N GLY A 55 -12.01 -2.80 -1.95
CA GLY A 55 -12.16 -1.36 -1.81
C GLY A 55 -11.23 -0.58 -2.74
N GLU A 56 -11.17 0.73 -2.52
CA GLU A 56 -10.35 1.63 -3.31
C GLU A 56 -9.39 2.38 -2.38
N PRO A 57 -8.08 2.08 -2.43
CA PRO A 57 -7.10 2.83 -1.65
C PRO A 57 -6.80 4.19 -2.31
N ILE A 58 -6.35 5.16 -1.50
CA ILE A 58 -6.17 6.55 -1.90
C ILE A 58 -5.33 6.75 -3.17
N TRP A 59 -4.31 5.92 -3.39
CA TRP A 59 -3.49 5.97 -4.61
C TRP A 59 -4.28 5.57 -5.86
N VAL A 60 -5.19 4.60 -5.77
CA VAL A 60 -6.08 4.24 -6.89
C VAL A 60 -7.05 5.39 -7.18
N THR A 61 -7.60 6.02 -6.14
CA THR A 61 -8.48 7.18 -6.30
C THR A 61 -7.77 8.34 -7.02
N ALA A 62 -6.51 8.61 -6.69
CA ALA A 62 -5.68 9.62 -7.34
C ALA A 62 -5.44 9.29 -8.83
N GLU A 63 -4.98 8.07 -9.14
CA GLU A 63 -4.69 7.65 -10.52
C GLU A 63 -5.95 7.70 -11.41
N LYS A 64 -7.11 7.27 -10.90
CA LYS A 64 -8.40 7.39 -11.61
C LYS A 64 -8.82 8.84 -11.89
N GLN A 65 -8.37 9.78 -11.06
CA GLN A 65 -8.62 11.21 -11.24
C GLN A 65 -7.53 11.90 -12.09
N GLY A 66 -6.61 11.13 -12.68
CA GLY A 66 -5.53 11.63 -13.52
C GLY A 66 -4.40 12.29 -12.73
N GLN A 67 -4.33 12.05 -11.42
CA GLN A 67 -3.21 12.47 -10.57
C GLN A 67 -2.16 11.36 -10.47
N ILE A 68 -0.91 11.74 -10.29
CA ILE A 68 0.19 10.79 -10.09
C ILE A 68 0.30 10.45 -8.60
N ALA A 69 0.26 9.15 -8.26
CA ALA A 69 0.49 8.66 -6.91
C ALA A 69 1.87 8.00 -6.77
N ALA A 70 2.48 8.14 -5.59
CA ALA A 70 3.74 7.48 -5.25
C ALA A 70 3.64 6.74 -3.91
N SER A 71 3.88 5.43 -3.93
CA SER A 71 3.91 4.61 -2.73
C SER A 71 5.27 3.95 -2.54
N TYR A 72 5.87 4.14 -1.37
CA TYR A 72 7.11 3.47 -1.00
C TYR A 72 6.85 2.51 0.15
N PHE A 73 6.65 1.23 -0.20
CA PHE A 73 6.49 0.10 0.72
C PHE A 73 5.19 0.06 1.53
N PHE A 74 4.19 0.86 1.17
CA PHE A 74 2.93 0.85 1.88
C PHE A 74 2.14 -0.43 1.60
N VAL A 75 1.39 -0.87 2.61
CA VAL A 75 0.63 -2.12 2.54
C VAL A 75 -0.42 -2.03 1.43
N GLY A 76 -0.38 -2.96 0.48
CA GLY A 76 -1.32 -3.02 -0.65
C GLY A 76 -0.89 -2.23 -1.88
N SER A 77 0.22 -1.48 -1.83
CA SER A 77 0.71 -0.72 -2.99
C SER A 77 1.37 -1.58 -4.07
N GLU A 78 1.57 -2.86 -3.78
CA GLU A 78 2.42 -3.79 -4.54
C GLU A 78 1.61 -4.68 -5.48
N THR A 79 0.37 -4.30 -5.75
CA THR A 79 -0.57 -5.03 -6.59
C THR A 79 -1.50 -4.05 -7.30
N THR A 80 -2.12 -4.51 -8.38
CA THR A 80 -3.10 -3.73 -9.14
C THR A 80 -4.48 -3.88 -8.51
N ILE A 81 -5.00 -2.81 -7.93
CA ILE A 81 -6.29 -2.79 -7.24
C ILE A 81 -7.28 -2.01 -8.12
N ALA A 82 -8.42 -2.64 -8.46
CA ALA A 82 -9.42 -2.08 -9.36
C ALA A 82 -8.87 -1.59 -10.72
N GLY A 83 -7.85 -2.28 -11.24
CA GLY A 83 -7.22 -1.97 -12.53
C GLY A 83 -6.08 -0.95 -12.47
N GLU A 84 -5.84 -0.34 -11.30
CA GLU A 84 -4.82 0.69 -11.13
C GLU A 84 -3.76 0.30 -10.09
N ALA A 85 -2.59 0.90 -10.20
CA ALA A 85 -1.52 0.86 -9.21
C ALA A 85 -0.90 2.26 -9.13
N PRO A 86 -0.21 2.64 -8.03
CA PRO A 86 0.50 3.91 -7.99
C PRO A 86 1.45 4.01 -9.19
N THR A 87 1.63 5.19 -9.78
CA THR A 87 2.61 5.41 -10.85
C THR A 87 4.02 5.06 -10.38
N HIS A 88 4.37 5.45 -9.16
CA HIS A 88 5.66 5.14 -8.55
C HIS A 88 5.48 4.19 -7.38
N TRP A 89 5.95 2.95 -7.50
CA TRP A 89 5.95 2.00 -6.39
C TRP A 89 7.11 1.00 -6.44
N ARG A 90 7.25 0.23 -5.36
CA ARG A 90 8.30 -0.78 -5.20
C ARG A 90 7.80 -1.96 -4.39
N ASN A 91 8.33 -3.13 -4.73
CA ASN A 91 8.21 -4.31 -3.89
C ASN A 91 8.89 -4.09 -2.53
N TYR A 92 8.22 -4.43 -1.43
CA TYR A 92 8.69 -4.31 -0.07
C TYR A 92 10.04 -5.02 0.09
N ASN A 93 11.02 -4.25 0.55
CA ASN A 93 12.32 -4.79 0.93
C ASN A 93 12.74 -4.19 2.27
N GLY A 94 12.52 -4.95 3.34
CA GLY A 94 12.88 -4.56 4.70
C GLY A 94 14.38 -4.34 4.94
N LYS A 95 15.25 -4.71 3.99
CA LYS A 95 16.70 -4.44 4.08
C LYS A 95 17.08 -3.02 3.63
N VAL A 96 16.16 -2.27 3.01
CA VAL A 96 16.42 -0.89 2.59
C VAL A 96 16.37 0.03 3.82
N PRO A 97 17.47 0.73 4.15
CA PRO A 97 17.50 1.65 5.29
C PRO A 97 16.48 2.78 5.16
N ASN A 98 15.91 3.23 6.28
CA ASN A 98 14.88 4.27 6.29
C ASN A 98 15.33 5.57 5.60
N ILE A 99 16.60 5.96 5.74
CA ILE A 99 17.13 7.16 5.06
C ILE A 99 17.05 7.06 3.54
N MET A 100 17.31 5.88 2.97
CA MET A 100 17.18 5.65 1.53
C MET A 100 15.72 5.73 1.05
N ARG A 101 14.76 5.39 1.93
CA ARG A 101 13.33 5.54 1.65
C ARG A 101 12.95 7.02 1.58
N VAL A 102 13.46 7.82 2.53
CA VAL A 102 13.28 9.28 2.55
C VAL A 102 13.88 9.90 1.28
N ASP A 103 15.14 9.60 0.98
CA ASP A 103 15.81 10.12 -0.23
C ASP A 103 15.03 9.78 -1.49
N LYS A 104 14.45 8.58 -1.54
CA LYS A 104 13.67 8.17 -2.71
C LYS A 104 12.38 8.97 -2.86
N VAL A 105 11.71 9.27 -1.75
CA VAL A 105 10.47 10.04 -1.71
C VAL A 105 10.74 11.49 -2.09
N LEU A 106 11.80 12.10 -1.55
CA LEU A 106 12.26 13.42 -1.97
C LEU A 106 12.57 13.44 -3.47
N GLY A 107 13.25 12.40 -3.98
CA GLY A 107 13.53 12.26 -5.40
C GLY A 107 12.28 12.12 -6.29
N TYR A 108 11.12 11.72 -5.76
CA TYR A 108 9.86 11.78 -6.50
C TYR A 108 9.34 13.22 -6.64
N LEU A 109 9.52 14.04 -5.60
CA LEU A 109 9.13 15.46 -5.61
C LEU A 109 10.01 16.30 -6.55
N ASP A 110 11.26 15.87 -6.76
CA ASP A 110 12.20 16.52 -7.70
C ASP A 110 11.92 16.20 -9.18
N LEU A 111 10.97 15.29 -9.49
CA LEU A 111 10.63 14.97 -10.86
C LEU A 111 9.99 16.18 -11.58
N PRO A 112 10.10 16.26 -12.92
CA PRO A 112 9.35 17.27 -13.68
C PRO A 112 7.87 17.21 -13.33
N ARG A 113 7.20 18.35 -13.20
CA ARG A 113 5.81 18.46 -12.71
C ARG A 113 4.82 17.45 -13.30
N ARG A 114 4.96 17.08 -14.59
CA ARG A 114 4.11 16.08 -15.26
C ARG A 114 4.42 14.61 -14.89
N LYS A 115 5.38 14.37 -14.00
CA LYS A 115 5.89 13.06 -13.57
C LYS A 115 6.01 12.96 -12.05
N ALA A 116 6.01 14.09 -11.34
CA ALA A 116 5.99 14.13 -9.89
C ALA A 116 4.60 13.80 -9.36
N PRO A 117 4.48 13.11 -8.22
CA PRO A 117 3.21 13.01 -7.53
C PRO A 117 2.77 14.39 -7.06
N ASP A 118 1.53 14.77 -7.37
CA ASP A 118 1.00 16.09 -7.03
C ASP A 118 0.62 16.15 -5.53
N ASP A 119 -0.21 15.20 -5.07
CA ASP A 119 -0.83 15.26 -3.74
C ASP A 119 -0.81 13.94 -2.94
N VAL A 120 -0.59 12.79 -3.57
CA VAL A 120 -0.66 11.48 -2.90
C VAL A 120 0.69 10.79 -2.88
N PHE A 121 1.28 10.76 -1.68
CA PHE A 121 2.49 10.01 -1.38
C PHE A 121 2.39 9.31 -0.03
N ASP A 122 2.81 8.06 0.01
CA ASP A 122 2.81 7.24 1.22
C ASP A 122 4.12 6.44 1.35
N VAL A 123 4.59 6.32 2.59
CA VAL A 123 5.92 5.76 2.91
C VAL A 123 5.81 4.93 4.16
N PHE A 124 6.26 3.68 4.08
CA PHE A 124 6.34 2.80 5.24
C PHE A 124 7.77 2.76 5.80
N PHE A 125 7.90 2.95 7.11
CA PHE A 125 9.15 2.81 7.87
C PHE A 125 9.05 1.61 8.82
N ASP A 126 10.10 0.81 8.90
CA ASP A 126 10.23 -0.25 9.91
C ASP A 126 11.15 0.24 11.04
N HIS A 127 11.02 -0.33 12.23
CA HIS A 127 11.79 0.01 13.43
C HIS A 127 13.10 -0.78 13.58
N ARG A 128 13.55 -1.45 12.51
CA ARG A 128 14.75 -2.30 12.53
C ARG A 128 16.02 -1.59 12.09
#